data_AF-A0AAP2ZJV8-F1
#
_entry.id   AF-A0AAP2ZJV8-F1
#
_cell.length_a   1.000
_cell.length_b   1.000
_cell.length_c   1.000
_cell.angle_alpha   90.00
_cell.angle_beta   90.00
_cell.angle_gamma   90.00
#
_symmetry.space_group_name_H-M   'P 1'
#
loop_
_entity.id
_entity.type
_entity.pdbx_description
1 polymer ?
#
loop_
_entity_poly.entity_id
_entity_poly.type
_entity_poly.pdbx_seq_one_letter_code
_entity_poly.pdbx_strand_id
1 'polypeptide(L)'
;MTISSFSGNLKYKIYRYSSRIYETEDKRFFKISAEGQNVVAGAELLLMQMSNPERTPTKIEALISEGISTGHYEMPQVDKNEGPWLIVPSSNSATNFRAKLLVGHDSSNHMSEDEADHDQVKQQVNSLQRAVQAYHPKFNTHVIADVVMQMADNLQHSGWEFLVKLFSNYQNLSLTTFQVWREIVANPKALILCFYRFEANPQFMARIESEFPVLWQVTPPELFIQTYKQVLDWLEQKGVDKQYVKMIAEPWYESILYHIPGFSEELVSYLITNKIDPKLKLPLPIMNIAGQDWLQDLLREHSENDVWPDSEGYELSKWYQNNSLGQIDINSLHNFQNSVIYLPVFLAAVSTGKANLSDIYDSSSNAIFKLKKVRDFDPNWFASMYTFHLLTFSELI
;
A
#
# COMPACT_ATOMS: atom_id res chain seq x y z
N MET A 1 -17.52 9.52 3.96
CA MET A 1 -18.03 8.73 5.11
C MET A 1 -19.10 9.55 5.80
N THR A 2 -20.24 8.94 6.16
CA THR A 2 -21.33 9.63 6.87
C THR A 2 -21.35 9.12 8.30
N ILE A 3 -21.13 10.00 9.27
CA ILE A 3 -21.21 9.67 10.70
C ILE A 3 -22.45 10.37 11.25
N SER A 4 -23.29 9.60 11.94
CA SER A 4 -24.44 10.10 12.71
C SER A 4 -24.11 9.99 14.19
N SER A 5 -24.17 11.11 14.93
CA SER A 5 -24.02 11.11 16.39
C SER A 5 -25.35 10.80 17.07
N PHE A 6 -25.29 10.21 18.28
CA PHE A 6 -26.45 9.84 19.10
C PHE A 6 -27.22 11.04 19.70
N SER A 7 -26.79 12.28 19.43
CA SER A 7 -27.39 13.50 19.95
C SER A 7 -27.72 14.47 18.80
N GLY A 8 -28.86 14.25 18.16
CA GLY A 8 -29.36 15.08 17.06
C GLY A 8 -28.81 14.71 15.69
N ASN A 9 -29.68 14.75 14.67
CA ASN A 9 -29.39 14.42 13.27
C ASN A 9 -28.38 15.40 12.61
N LEU A 10 -27.14 15.44 13.10
CA LEU A 10 -26.03 16.06 12.40
C LEU A 10 -25.45 15.03 11.43
N LYS A 11 -25.75 15.20 10.14
CA LYS A 11 -25.14 14.42 9.06
C LYS A 11 -23.84 15.09 8.64
N TYR A 12 -22.71 14.52 9.05
CA TYR A 12 -21.41 14.97 8.55
C TYR A 12 -21.09 14.27 7.24
N LYS A 13 -20.86 15.04 6.18
CA LYS A 13 -20.30 14.56 4.91
C LYS A 13 -18.78 14.76 4.95
N ILE A 14 -18.03 13.68 5.19
CA ILE A 14 -16.58 13.72 5.19
C ILE A 14 -16.05 13.37 3.80
N TYR A 15 -15.32 14.31 3.20
CA TYR A 15 -14.59 14.15 1.93
C TYR A 15 -13.12 14.52 2.12
N ARG A 16 -12.22 13.84 1.39
CA ARG A 16 -10.80 14.23 1.34
C ARG A 16 -10.58 15.59 0.66
N TYR A 17 -11.46 15.94 -0.28
CA TYR A 17 -11.36 17.17 -1.07
C TYR A 17 -12.62 18.01 -0.87
N SER A 18 -12.45 19.30 -0.60
CA SER A 18 -13.54 20.27 -0.44
C SER A 18 -14.03 20.83 -1.77
N SER A 19 -13.29 20.61 -2.87
CA SER A 19 -13.58 21.19 -4.20
C SER A 19 -13.36 20.21 -5.35
N ARG A 20 -13.95 20.51 -6.50
CA ARG A 20 -13.84 19.73 -7.75
C ARG A 20 -13.52 20.65 -8.94
N ILE A 21 -12.76 20.12 -9.89
CA ILE A 21 -12.55 20.74 -11.20
C ILE A 21 -13.63 20.28 -12.18
N TYR A 22 -14.19 21.25 -12.89
CA TYR A 22 -15.08 21.07 -14.02
C TYR A 22 -14.43 21.67 -15.26
N GLU A 23 -14.64 21.07 -16.41
CA GLU A 23 -14.26 21.64 -17.70
C GLU A 23 -15.48 22.31 -18.30
N THR A 24 -15.27 23.48 -18.88
CA THR A 24 -16.32 24.25 -19.55
C THR A 24 -16.70 23.58 -20.88
N GLU A 25 -17.88 23.91 -21.41
CA GLU A 25 -18.40 23.29 -22.65
C GLU A 25 -17.48 23.51 -23.86
N ASP A 26 -16.76 24.63 -23.90
CA ASP A 26 -15.78 24.97 -24.93
C ASP A 26 -14.41 24.29 -24.76
N LYS A 27 -14.22 23.51 -23.68
CA LYS A 27 -12.98 22.77 -23.33
C LYS A 27 -11.71 23.63 -23.25
N ARG A 28 -11.87 24.95 -23.21
CA ARG A 28 -10.75 25.91 -23.12
C ARG A 28 -10.45 26.28 -21.67
N PHE A 29 -11.46 26.19 -20.81
CA PHE A 29 -11.35 26.61 -19.43
C PHE A 29 -11.69 25.49 -18.45
N PHE A 30 -11.10 25.60 -17.27
CA PHE A 30 -11.47 24.82 -16.11
C PHE A 30 -12.05 25.75 -15.05
N LYS A 31 -13.03 25.24 -14.32
CA LYS A 31 -13.64 25.91 -13.18
C LYS A 31 -13.48 25.06 -11.94
N ILE A 32 -13.06 25.68 -10.83
CA ILE A 32 -13.10 25.05 -9.51
C ILE A 32 -14.36 25.49 -8.79
N SER A 33 -15.11 24.53 -8.26
CA SER A 33 -16.23 24.81 -7.36
C SER A 33 -16.24 23.88 -6.15
N ALA A 34 -16.82 24.38 -5.07
CA ALA A 34 -17.08 23.64 -3.83
C ALA A 34 -18.59 23.51 -3.61
N GLU A 35 -19.02 22.57 -2.76
CA GLU A 35 -20.44 22.39 -2.44
C GLU A 35 -20.99 23.71 -1.85
N GLY A 36 -21.92 24.36 -2.55
CA GLY A 36 -22.51 25.65 -2.14
C GLY A 36 -21.72 26.92 -2.54
N GLN A 37 -20.57 26.80 -3.22
CA GLN A 37 -19.78 27.95 -3.68
C GLN A 37 -19.40 27.84 -5.15
N ASN A 38 -19.73 28.89 -5.93
CA ASN A 38 -19.45 28.93 -7.37
C ASN A 38 -18.00 29.29 -7.72
N VAL A 39 -17.27 29.94 -6.81
CA VAL A 39 -15.87 30.33 -6.99
C VAL A 39 -15.13 29.99 -5.71
N VAL A 40 -14.00 29.28 -5.84
CA VAL A 40 -13.13 28.96 -4.71
C VAL A 40 -11.83 29.72 -4.89
N ALA A 41 -11.54 30.62 -3.94
CA ALA A 41 -10.34 31.45 -3.98
C ALA A 41 -9.08 30.65 -3.57
N GLY A 42 -7.91 31.15 -4.00
CA GLY A 42 -6.61 30.62 -3.55
C GLY A 42 -6.25 29.23 -4.07
N ALA A 43 -6.94 28.74 -5.12
CA ALA A 43 -6.56 27.52 -5.79
C ALA A 43 -5.41 27.76 -6.77
N GLU A 44 -4.32 27.03 -6.59
CA GLU A 44 -3.17 27.00 -7.48
C GLU A 44 -3.12 25.66 -8.22
N LEU A 45 -3.16 25.71 -9.55
CA LEU A 45 -3.26 24.54 -10.40
C LEU A 45 -1.95 24.32 -11.13
N LEU A 46 -1.56 23.06 -11.19
CA LEU A 46 -0.40 22.59 -11.92
C LEU A 46 -0.86 21.55 -12.95
N LEU A 47 -0.27 21.61 -14.13
CA LEU A 47 -0.39 20.60 -15.17
C LEU A 47 0.85 19.72 -15.16
N MET A 48 0.67 18.47 -14.77
CA MET A 48 1.73 17.47 -14.64
C MET A 48 1.71 16.49 -15.81
N GLN A 49 2.86 16.10 -16.32
CA GLN A 49 2.99 14.98 -17.26
C GLN A 49 3.14 13.68 -16.46
N MET A 50 2.16 12.78 -16.51
CA MET A 50 2.17 11.61 -15.64
C MET A 50 3.29 10.62 -15.98
N SER A 51 3.67 10.54 -17.26
CA SER A 51 4.75 9.70 -17.73
C SER A 51 6.14 10.28 -17.47
N ASN A 52 6.25 11.50 -16.96
CA ASN A 52 7.53 12.13 -16.66
C ASN A 52 7.45 12.97 -15.37
N PRO A 53 7.49 12.32 -14.19
CA PRO A 53 7.37 13.01 -12.90
C PRO A 53 8.56 13.91 -12.56
N GLU A 54 9.71 13.79 -13.23
CA GLU A 54 10.84 14.70 -13.03
C GLU A 54 10.70 16.03 -13.77
N ARG A 55 9.82 16.10 -14.78
CA ARG A 55 9.52 17.35 -15.49
C ARG A 55 8.80 18.32 -14.57
N THR A 56 9.33 19.54 -14.46
CA THR A 56 8.66 20.63 -13.74
C THR A 56 7.25 20.83 -14.29
N PRO A 57 6.20 20.76 -13.45
CA PRO A 57 4.84 20.93 -13.92
C PRO A 57 4.57 22.36 -14.38
N THR A 58 3.69 22.52 -15.35
CA THR A 58 3.32 23.84 -15.88
C THR A 58 2.23 24.46 -15.00
N LYS A 59 2.45 25.67 -14.50
CA LYS A 59 1.41 26.41 -13.76
C LYS A 59 0.26 26.77 -14.71
N ILE A 60 -0.98 26.54 -14.25
CA ILE A 60 -2.18 26.94 -14.98
C ILE A 60 -2.64 28.28 -14.40
N GLU A 61 -2.61 29.33 -15.22
CA GLU A 61 -2.93 30.68 -14.77
C GLU A 61 -4.43 30.85 -14.56
N ALA A 62 -4.78 31.48 -13.44
CA ALA A 62 -6.15 31.87 -13.16
C ALA A 62 -6.51 33.11 -13.98
N LEU A 63 -7.71 33.13 -14.55
CA LEU A 63 -8.26 34.32 -15.17
C LEU A 63 -8.64 35.32 -14.07
N ILE A 64 -8.13 36.55 -14.21
CA ILE A 64 -8.32 37.64 -13.26
C ILE A 64 -9.23 38.69 -13.90
N SER A 65 -10.20 39.19 -13.13
CA SER A 65 -11.03 40.33 -13.49
C SER A 65 -10.95 41.36 -12.35
N GLU A 66 -10.64 42.61 -12.67
CA GLU A 66 -10.50 43.69 -11.66
C GLU A 66 -9.57 43.33 -10.48
N GLY A 67 -8.50 42.56 -10.75
CA GLY A 67 -7.53 42.11 -9.73
C GLY A 67 -7.99 40.91 -8.88
N ILE A 68 -9.18 40.35 -9.12
CA ILE A 68 -9.73 39.21 -8.38
C ILE A 68 -9.79 37.97 -9.29
N SER A 69 -9.42 36.81 -8.75
CA SER A 69 -9.56 35.52 -9.47
C SER A 69 -11.03 35.24 -9.76
N THR A 70 -11.34 34.95 -11.03
CA THR A 70 -12.69 34.62 -11.50
C THR A 70 -13.08 33.17 -11.21
N GLY A 71 -12.17 32.36 -10.66
CA GLY A 71 -12.34 30.91 -10.49
C GLY A 71 -12.23 30.09 -11.78
N HIS A 72 -11.92 30.74 -12.90
CA HIS A 72 -11.67 30.12 -14.19
C HIS A 72 -10.17 30.07 -14.47
N TYR A 73 -9.75 29.02 -15.18
CA TYR A 73 -8.35 28.74 -15.48
C TYR A 73 -8.23 28.39 -16.97
N GLU A 74 -7.31 29.02 -17.67
CA GLU A 74 -7.09 28.77 -19.11
C GLU A 74 -6.17 27.56 -19.30
N MET A 75 -6.57 26.62 -20.16
CA MET A 75 -5.76 25.43 -20.45
C MET A 75 -4.45 25.83 -21.16
N PRO A 76 -3.27 25.43 -20.64
CA PRO A 76 -2.01 25.64 -21.34
C PRO A 76 -1.99 24.89 -22.68
N GLN A 77 -1.33 25.46 -23.68
CA GLN A 77 -1.03 24.74 -24.92
C GLN A 77 -0.05 23.60 -24.60
N VAL A 78 -0.53 22.37 -24.67
CA VAL A 78 0.29 21.16 -24.50
C VAL A 78 0.22 20.29 -25.73
N ASP A 79 1.34 19.67 -26.07
CA ASP A 79 1.34 18.62 -27.06
C ASP A 79 0.51 17.44 -26.52
N LYS A 80 -0.57 17.15 -27.22
CA LYS A 80 -1.48 16.06 -26.84
C LYS A 80 -0.85 14.68 -27.07
N ASN A 81 0.24 14.60 -27.82
CA ASN A 81 1.02 13.38 -28.05
C ASN A 81 1.97 13.08 -26.88
N GLU A 82 2.26 14.06 -26.02
CA GLU A 82 3.09 13.89 -24.83
C GLU A 82 2.30 13.44 -23.58
N GLY A 83 1.00 13.19 -23.70
CA GLY A 83 0.15 12.74 -22.59
C GLY A 83 0.45 11.31 -22.10
N PRO A 84 -0.19 10.85 -21.01
CA PRO A 84 -1.31 11.50 -20.33
C PRO A 84 -0.89 12.63 -19.36
N TRP A 85 -1.77 13.62 -19.22
CA TRP A 85 -1.57 14.79 -18.37
C TRP A 85 -2.55 14.78 -17.19
N LEU A 86 -2.15 15.38 -16.06
CA LEU A 86 -2.98 15.49 -14.86
C LEU A 86 -3.00 16.93 -14.36
N ILE A 87 -4.20 17.48 -14.15
CA ILE A 87 -4.37 18.74 -13.42
C ILE A 87 -4.40 18.41 -11.94
N VAL A 88 -3.50 19.03 -11.18
CA VAL A 88 -3.29 18.75 -9.75
C VAL A 88 -3.20 20.05 -8.96
N PRO A 89 -3.59 20.07 -7.66
CA PRO A 89 -3.31 21.20 -6.80
C PRO A 89 -1.80 21.34 -6.57
N SER A 90 -1.31 22.57 -6.54
CA SER A 90 0.01 22.92 -6.02
C SER A 90 0.11 22.55 -4.52
N SER A 91 1.31 22.25 -4.04
CA SER A 91 1.56 22.06 -2.60
C SER A 91 1.29 23.32 -1.78
N ASN A 92 1.38 24.49 -2.43
CA ASN A 92 1.14 25.81 -1.81
C ASN A 92 -0.31 26.28 -1.98
N SER A 93 -1.14 25.50 -2.67
CA SER A 93 -2.55 25.84 -2.90
C SER A 93 -3.31 25.89 -1.58
N ALA A 94 -4.00 26.99 -1.29
CA ALA A 94 -4.89 27.10 -0.13
C ALA A 94 -6.14 26.20 -0.28
N THR A 95 -6.45 25.82 -1.52
CA THR A 95 -7.59 24.97 -1.86
C THR A 95 -7.11 23.65 -2.47
N ASN A 96 -7.53 22.53 -1.87
CA ASN A 96 -7.29 21.20 -2.40
C ASN A 96 -8.51 20.68 -3.18
N PHE A 97 -8.24 20.03 -4.30
CA PHE A 97 -9.26 19.41 -5.15
C PHE A 97 -8.80 18.04 -5.67
N ARG A 98 -9.74 17.23 -6.12
CA ARG A 98 -9.43 15.93 -6.73
C ARG A 98 -8.76 16.13 -8.09
N ALA A 99 -7.59 15.53 -8.28
CA ALA A 99 -6.85 15.58 -9.53
C ALA A 99 -7.72 15.15 -10.73
N LYS A 100 -7.55 15.83 -11.87
CA LYS A 100 -8.32 15.59 -13.10
C LYS A 100 -7.41 15.12 -14.22
N LEU A 101 -7.71 13.95 -14.78
CA LEU A 101 -7.01 13.38 -15.93
C LEU A 101 -7.40 14.12 -17.21
N LEU A 102 -6.40 14.45 -18.02
CA LEU A 102 -6.56 14.92 -19.38
C LEU A 102 -5.91 13.90 -20.30
N VAL A 103 -6.74 13.19 -21.04
CA VAL A 103 -6.26 12.15 -21.94
C VAL A 103 -5.71 12.81 -23.20
N GLY A 104 -4.49 12.44 -23.59
CA GLY A 104 -3.91 12.82 -24.88
C GLY A 104 -4.74 12.30 -26.06
N HIS A 105 -4.50 12.77 -27.27
CA HIS A 105 -5.38 12.52 -28.42
C HIS A 105 -5.32 11.08 -28.98
N ASP A 106 -4.72 10.13 -28.27
CA ASP A 106 -4.41 8.79 -28.78
C ASP A 106 -4.86 7.63 -27.89
N SER A 107 -5.84 7.85 -27.01
CA SER A 107 -6.58 6.75 -26.37
C SER A 107 -7.76 6.25 -27.23
N SER A 108 -8.04 6.93 -28.34
CA SER A 108 -9.13 6.61 -29.28
C SER A 108 -8.65 6.17 -30.66
N ASN A 109 -7.34 6.11 -30.92
CA ASN A 109 -6.84 5.17 -31.93
C ASN A 109 -6.96 3.78 -31.33
N HIS A 110 -8.20 3.31 -31.36
CA HIS A 110 -8.51 1.91 -31.42
C HIS A 110 -7.56 1.31 -32.43
N MET A 111 -6.63 0.49 -31.95
CA MET A 111 -6.27 -0.69 -32.71
C MET A 111 -7.61 -1.34 -33.08
N SER A 112 -7.97 -1.28 -34.35
CA SER A 112 -9.00 -2.14 -34.90
C SER A 112 -8.65 -3.57 -34.51
N GLU A 113 -9.66 -4.39 -34.24
CA GLU A 113 -9.49 -5.83 -33.98
C GLU A 113 -8.71 -6.54 -35.13
N ASP A 114 -8.61 -5.88 -36.30
CA ASP A 114 -7.99 -6.38 -37.52
C ASP A 114 -6.51 -6.01 -37.72
N GLU A 115 -5.89 -5.18 -36.86
CA GLU A 115 -4.45 -4.87 -36.90
C GLU A 115 -3.68 -5.54 -35.75
N ALA A 116 -4.17 -6.71 -35.34
CA ALA A 116 -3.49 -7.62 -34.44
C ALA A 116 -2.35 -8.37 -35.15
N ASP A 117 -1.39 -7.63 -35.72
CA ASP A 117 -0.05 -8.17 -35.94
C ASP A 117 0.64 -8.21 -34.56
N HIS A 118 0.27 -9.24 -33.80
CA HIS A 118 0.42 -9.39 -32.35
C HIS A 118 1.87 -9.38 -31.82
N ASP A 119 2.87 -9.30 -32.69
CA ASP A 119 4.29 -9.47 -32.35
C ASP A 119 5.16 -8.21 -32.49
N GLN A 120 4.72 -7.15 -33.19
CA GLN A 120 5.59 -5.96 -33.40
C GLN A 120 5.35 -4.81 -32.41
N VAL A 121 4.11 -4.59 -31.92
CA VAL A 121 3.82 -3.54 -30.91
C VAL A 121 4.11 -4.00 -29.47
N LYS A 122 4.25 -5.32 -29.23
CA LYS A 122 4.81 -5.88 -28.00
C LYS A 122 6.33 -5.64 -27.87
N GLN A 123 6.96 -4.96 -28.82
CA GLN A 123 8.35 -4.52 -28.68
C GLN A 123 8.47 -3.43 -27.60
N GLN A 124 8.83 -3.93 -26.40
CA GLN A 124 9.60 -3.28 -25.33
C GLN A 124 8.99 -2.07 -24.62
N VAL A 125 7.80 -2.21 -24.00
CA VAL A 125 7.50 -1.38 -22.83
C VAL A 125 8.30 -1.89 -21.63
N ASN A 126 9.48 -1.33 -21.44
CA ASN A 126 10.45 -1.70 -20.39
C ASN A 126 10.74 -0.55 -19.42
N SER A 127 9.89 0.47 -19.40
CA SER A 127 10.02 1.64 -18.52
C SER A 127 8.66 2.09 -18.01
N LEU A 128 8.61 2.63 -16.80
CA LEU A 128 7.36 3.15 -16.24
C LEU A 128 6.84 4.34 -17.03
N GLN A 129 7.74 5.17 -17.57
CA GLN A 129 7.39 6.28 -18.45
C GLN A 129 6.53 5.80 -19.62
N ARG A 130 7.01 4.77 -20.35
CA ARG A 130 6.27 4.22 -21.50
C ARG A 130 5.04 3.43 -21.07
N ALA A 131 5.10 2.71 -19.94
CA ALA A 131 3.95 1.98 -19.42
C ALA A 131 2.79 2.88 -19.03
N VAL A 132 3.07 4.04 -18.40
CA VAL A 132 2.04 5.03 -18.06
C VAL A 132 1.39 5.62 -19.31
N GLN A 133 2.14 5.81 -20.40
CA GLN A 133 1.58 6.28 -21.68
C GLN A 133 0.69 5.22 -22.34
N ALA A 134 1.12 3.96 -22.30
CA ALA A 134 0.43 2.86 -22.95
C ALA A 134 -0.75 2.30 -22.14
N TYR A 135 -0.85 2.62 -20.85
CA TYR A 135 -1.85 2.07 -19.96
C TYR A 135 -3.26 2.52 -20.35
N HIS A 136 -4.16 1.53 -20.47
CA HIS A 136 -5.58 1.78 -20.63
C HIS A 136 -6.37 0.82 -19.72
N PRO A 137 -7.29 1.33 -18.87
CA PRO A 137 -7.99 0.51 -17.87
C PRO A 137 -8.92 -0.57 -18.43
N LYS A 138 -9.11 -0.64 -19.75
CA LYS A 138 -9.86 -1.71 -20.44
C LYS A 138 -9.10 -2.45 -21.53
N PHE A 139 -8.14 -1.80 -22.18
CA PHE A 139 -7.54 -2.30 -23.42
C PHE A 139 -6.07 -2.70 -23.23
N ASN A 140 -5.41 -2.14 -22.21
CA ASN A 140 -4.02 -2.44 -21.89
C ASN A 140 -3.78 -2.30 -20.38
N THR A 141 -4.41 -3.20 -19.61
CA THR A 141 -4.50 -3.10 -18.15
C THR A 141 -3.23 -3.55 -17.42
N HIS A 142 -2.42 -4.40 -18.05
CA HIS A 142 -1.30 -5.07 -17.36
C HIS A 142 0.06 -4.43 -17.64
N VAL A 143 0.16 -3.48 -18.58
CA VAL A 143 1.46 -2.92 -19.02
C VAL A 143 2.29 -2.31 -17.88
N ILE A 144 1.66 -1.72 -16.87
CA ILE A 144 2.37 -1.20 -15.69
C ILE A 144 2.81 -2.35 -14.78
N ALA A 145 1.95 -3.36 -14.57
CA ALA A 145 2.27 -4.54 -13.77
C ALA A 145 3.47 -5.30 -14.36
N ASP A 146 3.54 -5.43 -15.70
CA ASP A 146 4.64 -6.09 -16.40
C ASP A 146 5.99 -5.40 -16.16
N VAL A 147 6.01 -4.07 -16.14
CA VAL A 147 7.22 -3.30 -15.80
C VAL A 147 7.54 -3.41 -14.30
N VAL A 148 6.53 -3.43 -13.43
CA VAL A 148 6.75 -3.63 -11.98
C VAL A 148 7.38 -5.00 -11.69
N MET A 149 7.00 -6.05 -12.41
CA MET A 149 7.65 -7.36 -12.31
C MET A 149 9.13 -7.28 -12.72
N GLN A 150 9.43 -6.63 -13.84
CA GLN A 150 10.82 -6.41 -14.29
C GLN A 150 11.64 -5.61 -13.25
N MET A 151 11.01 -4.60 -12.63
CA MET A 151 11.63 -3.82 -11.55
C MET A 151 11.94 -4.69 -10.33
N ALA A 152 11.01 -5.57 -9.93
CA ALA A 152 11.20 -6.45 -8.78
C ALA A 152 12.38 -7.42 -8.96
N ASP A 153 12.72 -7.77 -10.20
CA ASP A 153 13.88 -8.61 -10.52
C ASP A 153 15.16 -7.80 -10.77
N ASN A 154 15.06 -6.48 -10.95
CA ASN A 154 16.19 -5.61 -11.23
C ASN A 154 16.15 -4.31 -10.41
N LEU A 155 16.91 -4.27 -9.31
CA LEU A 155 17.08 -3.07 -8.48
C LEU A 155 17.77 -1.89 -9.19
N GLN A 156 18.39 -2.12 -10.35
CA GLN A 156 18.99 -1.06 -11.17
C GLN A 156 18.01 -0.48 -12.20
N HIS A 157 16.78 -1.00 -12.27
CA HIS A 157 15.76 -0.53 -13.21
C HIS A 157 15.43 0.96 -12.99
N SER A 158 15.36 1.74 -14.07
CA SER A 158 15.13 3.19 -14.02
C SER A 158 13.77 3.57 -13.41
N GLY A 159 12.80 2.66 -13.47
CA GLY A 159 11.50 2.80 -12.82
C GLY A 159 11.57 3.09 -11.32
N TRP A 160 12.63 2.69 -10.61
CA TRP A 160 12.78 3.06 -9.20
C TRP A 160 12.99 4.56 -9.01
N GLU A 161 13.80 5.19 -9.86
CA GLU A 161 14.00 6.65 -9.82
C GLU A 161 12.71 7.39 -10.21
N PHE A 162 11.96 6.87 -11.18
CA PHE A 162 10.64 7.38 -11.54
C PHE A 162 9.71 7.45 -10.31
N LEU A 163 9.67 6.38 -9.49
CA LEU A 163 8.85 6.35 -8.27
C LEU A 163 9.32 7.36 -7.22
N VAL A 164 10.64 7.47 -7.01
CA VAL A 164 11.22 8.46 -6.08
C VAL A 164 10.84 9.88 -6.49
N LYS A 165 11.00 10.23 -7.77
CA LYS A 165 10.61 11.54 -8.32
C LYS A 165 9.11 11.79 -8.24
N LEU A 166 8.29 10.79 -8.57
CA LEU A 166 6.84 10.87 -8.46
C LEU A 166 6.40 11.17 -7.03
N PHE A 167 6.98 10.46 -6.06
CA PHE A 167 6.67 10.70 -4.66
C PHE A 167 7.16 12.09 -4.23
N SER A 168 8.43 12.43 -4.44
CA SER A 168 9.03 13.69 -3.96
C SER A 168 8.35 14.93 -4.51
N ASN A 169 7.95 14.91 -5.78
CA ASN A 169 7.42 16.09 -6.47
C ASN A 169 5.92 16.27 -6.25
N TYR A 170 5.20 15.21 -5.85
CA TYR A 170 3.73 15.20 -5.76
C TYR A 170 3.23 14.62 -4.43
N GLN A 171 3.97 14.85 -3.33
CA GLN A 171 3.63 14.33 -1.99
C GLN A 171 2.25 14.77 -1.49
N ASN A 172 1.76 15.94 -1.94
CA ASN A 172 0.45 16.47 -1.56
C ASN A 172 -0.72 15.67 -2.16
N LEU A 173 -0.48 14.85 -3.20
CA LEU A 173 -1.49 14.02 -3.83
C LEU A 173 -1.57 12.65 -3.17
N SER A 174 -2.75 12.03 -3.17
CA SER A 174 -2.90 10.64 -2.72
C SER A 174 -2.07 9.69 -3.58
N LEU A 175 -1.44 8.68 -2.95
CA LEU A 175 -0.79 7.62 -3.73
C LEU A 175 -1.79 6.87 -4.60
N THR A 176 -3.04 6.73 -4.14
CA THR A 176 -4.12 6.08 -4.90
C THR A 176 -4.52 6.81 -6.19
N THR A 177 -4.02 8.04 -6.40
CA THR A 177 -4.18 8.82 -7.64
C THR A 177 -3.48 8.16 -8.82
N PHE A 178 -2.34 7.51 -8.58
CA PHE A 178 -1.52 6.93 -9.65
C PHE A 178 -1.63 5.41 -9.66
N GLN A 179 -1.91 4.85 -10.85
CA GLN A 179 -2.03 3.39 -11.01
C GLN A 179 -0.76 2.65 -10.62
N VAL A 180 0.41 3.24 -10.88
CA VAL A 180 1.71 2.61 -10.57
C VAL A 180 1.84 2.19 -9.10
N TRP A 181 1.33 2.97 -8.16
CA TRP A 181 1.38 2.61 -6.74
C TRP A 181 0.48 1.41 -6.42
N ARG A 182 -0.64 1.25 -7.15
CA ARG A 182 -1.51 0.06 -7.02
C ARG A 182 -0.79 -1.19 -7.49
N GLU A 183 -0.08 -1.11 -8.61
CA GLU A 183 0.70 -2.24 -9.14
C GLU A 183 1.89 -2.60 -8.24
N ILE A 184 2.57 -1.60 -7.66
CA ILE A 184 3.62 -1.83 -6.66
C ILE A 184 3.04 -2.53 -5.42
N VAL A 185 1.91 -2.06 -4.89
CA VAL A 185 1.26 -2.66 -3.73
C VAL A 185 0.74 -4.08 -4.01
N ALA A 186 0.27 -4.35 -5.22
CA ALA A 186 -0.20 -5.67 -5.64
C ALA A 186 0.93 -6.70 -5.77
N ASN A 187 2.20 -6.26 -5.81
CA ASN A 187 3.37 -7.13 -5.89
C ASN A 187 4.20 -7.00 -4.59
N PRO A 188 4.07 -7.93 -3.62
CA PRO A 188 4.75 -7.84 -2.34
C PRO A 188 6.28 -7.75 -2.45
N LYS A 189 6.89 -8.42 -3.44
CA LYS A 189 8.33 -8.33 -3.71
C LYS A 189 8.71 -6.90 -4.10
N ALA A 190 7.98 -6.33 -5.06
CA ALA A 190 8.20 -4.96 -5.51
C ALA A 190 7.98 -3.95 -4.39
N LEU A 191 6.96 -4.14 -3.55
CA LEU A 191 6.68 -3.25 -2.42
C LEU A 191 7.80 -3.23 -1.38
N ILE A 192 8.31 -4.40 -0.98
CA ILE A 192 9.44 -4.49 -0.03
C ILE A 192 10.67 -3.81 -0.62
N LEU A 193 11.01 -4.11 -1.88
CA LEU A 193 12.14 -3.47 -2.57
C LEU A 193 11.92 -1.95 -2.74
N CYS A 194 10.68 -1.51 -2.94
CA CYS A 194 10.34 -0.10 -2.98
C CYS A 194 10.70 0.60 -1.66
N PHE A 195 10.42 0.01 -0.50
CA PHE A 195 10.82 0.60 0.78
C PHE A 195 12.33 0.78 0.91
N TYR A 196 13.14 -0.17 0.41
CA TYR A 196 14.59 0.02 0.34
C TYR A 196 15.02 1.12 -0.63
N ARG A 197 14.39 1.20 -1.80
CA ARG A 197 14.69 2.27 -2.77
C ARG A 197 14.34 3.66 -2.24
N PHE A 198 13.43 3.72 -1.27
CA PHE A 198 13.09 4.91 -0.49
C PHE A 198 13.90 5.03 0.80
N GLU A 199 14.95 4.24 1.00
CA GLU A 199 15.85 4.29 2.17
C GLU A 199 15.08 4.19 3.49
N ALA A 200 14.07 3.31 3.56
CA ALA A 200 13.20 3.13 4.71
C ALA A 200 12.53 4.45 5.18
N ASN A 201 12.16 5.33 4.24
CA ASN A 201 11.51 6.60 4.56
C ASN A 201 10.19 6.39 5.34
N PRO A 202 10.08 6.88 6.60
CA PRO A 202 8.92 6.62 7.46
C PRO A 202 7.65 7.29 6.96
N GLN A 203 7.75 8.45 6.31
CA GLN A 203 6.58 9.13 5.73
C GLN A 203 6.01 8.32 4.55
N PHE A 204 6.86 7.72 3.72
CA PHE A 204 6.41 6.86 2.63
C PHE A 204 5.73 5.60 3.16
N MET A 205 6.34 4.91 4.13
CA MET A 205 5.76 3.69 4.73
C MET A 205 4.42 3.97 5.40
N ALA A 206 4.32 5.03 6.21
CA ALA A 206 3.06 5.42 6.84
C ALA A 206 1.95 5.75 5.83
N ARG A 207 2.31 6.31 4.67
CA ARG A 207 1.37 6.57 3.58
C ARG A 207 0.91 5.30 2.88
N ILE A 208 1.80 4.34 2.65
CA ILE A 208 1.41 3.03 2.12
C ILE A 208 0.42 2.35 3.09
N GLU A 209 0.73 2.34 4.38
CA GLU A 209 -0.12 1.72 5.41
C GLU A 209 -1.52 2.33 5.51
N SER A 210 -1.61 3.66 5.37
CA SER A 210 -2.86 4.42 5.53
C SER A 210 -3.68 4.55 4.25
N GLU A 211 -3.04 4.56 3.07
CA GLU A 211 -3.73 4.79 1.79
C GLU A 211 -4.05 3.49 1.04
N PHE A 212 -3.40 2.37 1.38
CA PHE A 212 -3.63 1.08 0.73
C PHE A 212 -3.98 -0.03 1.73
N PRO A 213 -4.76 -1.03 1.28
CA PRO A 213 -5.09 -2.19 2.09
C PRO A 213 -3.94 -3.22 2.07
N VAL A 214 -2.78 -2.88 2.64
CA VAL A 214 -1.63 -3.79 2.73
C VAL A 214 -1.71 -4.63 4.01
N LEU A 215 -1.67 -5.95 3.90
CA LEU A 215 -1.58 -6.84 5.06
C LEU A 215 -0.28 -7.64 4.99
N TRP A 216 0.74 -7.21 5.74
CA TRP A 216 2.06 -7.86 5.70
C TRP A 216 2.06 -9.27 6.27
N GLN A 217 1.12 -9.58 7.15
CA GLN A 217 1.00 -10.86 7.83
C GLN A 217 0.56 -12.01 6.92
N VAL A 218 0.25 -11.74 5.65
CA VAL A 218 0.04 -12.79 4.63
C VAL A 218 1.24 -12.95 3.69
N THR A 219 2.27 -12.12 3.84
CA THR A 219 3.47 -12.18 3.00
C THR A 219 4.41 -13.29 3.52
N PRO A 220 4.88 -14.21 2.66
CA PRO A 220 5.78 -15.27 3.08
C PRO A 220 7.11 -14.76 3.65
N PRO A 221 7.61 -15.33 4.78
CA PRO A 221 8.91 -14.98 5.37
C PRO A 221 10.08 -15.07 4.38
N GLU A 222 10.04 -16.07 3.49
CA GLU A 222 11.08 -16.30 2.49
C GLU A 222 11.23 -15.11 1.55
N LEU A 223 10.13 -14.40 1.26
CA LEU A 223 10.15 -13.25 0.38
C LEU A 223 10.92 -12.07 0.98
N PHE A 224 10.74 -11.84 2.29
CA PHE A 224 11.52 -10.87 3.06
C PHE A 224 13.02 -11.22 3.01
N ILE A 225 13.38 -12.48 3.31
CA ILE A 225 14.77 -12.95 3.29
C ILE A 225 15.40 -12.81 1.89
N GLN A 226 14.65 -13.16 0.84
CA GLN A 226 15.12 -13.07 -0.56
C GLN A 226 15.35 -11.62 -0.99
N THR A 227 14.43 -10.72 -0.67
CA THR A 227 14.55 -9.30 -1.02
C THR A 227 15.71 -8.64 -0.28
N TYR A 228 15.95 -8.99 0.99
CA TYR A 228 17.13 -8.50 1.70
C TYR A 228 18.44 -8.96 1.04
N LYS A 229 18.56 -10.24 0.67
CA LYS A 229 19.71 -10.75 -0.09
C LYS A 229 19.90 -9.99 -1.41
N GLN A 230 18.82 -9.74 -2.14
CA GLN A 230 18.86 -8.98 -3.40
C GLN A 230 19.39 -7.54 -3.20
N VAL A 231 19.07 -6.90 -2.08
CA VAL A 231 19.59 -5.57 -1.72
C VAL A 231 21.09 -5.63 -1.40
N LEU A 232 21.54 -6.64 -0.65
CA LEU A 232 22.97 -6.83 -0.37
C LEU A 232 23.77 -7.00 -1.68
N ASP A 233 23.30 -7.88 -2.57
CA ASP A 233 23.93 -8.13 -3.87
C ASP A 233 23.95 -6.87 -4.74
N TRP A 234 22.88 -6.08 -4.71
CA TRP A 234 22.79 -4.81 -5.45
C TRP A 234 23.80 -3.77 -4.95
N LEU A 235 23.98 -3.63 -3.64
CA LEU A 235 24.99 -2.73 -3.08
C LEU A 235 26.41 -3.15 -3.44
N GLU A 236 26.72 -4.45 -3.39
CA GLU A 236 28.00 -4.99 -3.88
C GLU A 236 28.22 -4.64 -5.35
N GLN A 237 27.21 -4.84 -6.20
CA GLN A 237 27.28 -4.50 -7.63
C GLN A 237 27.47 -3.00 -7.89
N LYS A 238 26.99 -2.13 -6.98
CA LYS A 238 27.21 -0.68 -7.05
C LYS A 238 28.60 -0.24 -6.55
N GLY A 239 29.44 -1.19 -6.12
CA GLY A 239 30.82 -0.94 -5.71
C GLY A 239 30.98 -0.66 -4.21
N VAL A 240 29.96 -0.93 -3.40
CA VAL A 240 30.12 -0.91 -1.93
C VAL A 240 30.99 -2.10 -1.53
N ASP A 241 32.05 -1.84 -0.77
CA ASP A 241 32.90 -2.90 -0.22
C ASP A 241 32.07 -3.82 0.67
N LYS A 242 32.26 -5.14 0.51
CA LYS A 242 31.55 -6.20 1.22
C LYS A 242 31.51 -6.01 2.73
N GLN A 243 32.56 -5.42 3.31
CA GLN A 243 32.62 -5.17 4.75
C GLN A 243 31.61 -4.11 5.22
N TYR A 244 31.15 -3.21 4.34
CA TYR A 244 30.21 -2.13 4.66
C TYR A 244 28.79 -2.36 4.14
N VAL A 245 28.56 -3.33 3.25
CA VAL A 245 27.24 -3.62 2.67
C VAL A 245 26.17 -3.84 3.73
N LYS A 246 26.45 -4.70 4.72
CA LYS A 246 25.52 -4.96 5.83
C LYS A 246 25.33 -3.75 6.72
N MET A 247 26.41 -3.01 7.01
CA MET A 247 26.37 -1.79 7.82
C MET A 247 25.41 -0.73 7.22
N ILE A 248 25.22 -0.74 5.90
CA ILE A 248 24.29 0.15 5.21
C ILE A 248 22.88 -0.46 5.12
N ALA A 249 22.77 -1.73 4.71
CA ALA A 249 21.48 -2.34 4.39
C ALA A 249 20.67 -2.78 5.63
N GLU A 250 21.34 -3.20 6.69
CA GLU A 250 20.70 -3.73 7.90
C GLU A 250 19.89 -2.66 8.64
N PRO A 251 20.39 -1.42 8.88
CA PRO A 251 19.59 -0.37 9.51
C PRO A 251 18.32 -0.03 8.72
N TRP A 252 18.40 0.01 7.37
CA TRP A 252 17.22 0.21 6.53
C TRP A 252 16.23 -0.94 6.69
N TYR A 253 16.72 -2.17 6.72
CA TYR A 253 15.84 -3.32 6.82
C TYR A 253 15.17 -3.45 8.17
N GLU A 254 15.93 -3.25 9.25
CA GLU A 254 15.39 -3.14 10.60
C GLU A 254 14.30 -2.09 10.65
N SER A 255 14.58 -0.88 10.15
CA SER A 255 13.59 0.19 10.10
C SER A 255 12.31 -0.18 9.32
N ILE A 256 12.43 -0.97 8.24
CA ILE A 256 11.27 -1.46 7.48
C ILE A 256 10.47 -2.46 8.33
N LEU A 257 11.14 -3.47 8.87
CA LEU A 257 10.48 -4.56 9.59
C LEU A 257 9.85 -4.10 10.90
N TYR A 258 10.51 -3.22 11.66
CA TYR A 258 9.94 -2.62 12.87
C TYR A 258 8.75 -1.68 12.60
N HIS A 259 8.62 -1.17 11.37
CA HIS A 259 7.45 -0.38 10.99
C HIS A 259 6.23 -1.25 10.66
N ILE A 260 6.40 -2.56 10.43
CA ILE A 260 5.30 -3.47 10.13
C ILE A 260 4.57 -3.84 11.44
N PRO A 261 3.28 -3.46 11.60
CA PRO A 261 2.56 -3.76 12.83
C PRO A 261 2.36 -5.26 13.00
N GLY A 262 2.58 -5.78 14.22
CA GLY A 262 2.42 -7.19 14.56
C GLY A 262 3.64 -8.08 14.28
N PHE A 263 4.78 -7.51 13.89
CA PHE A 263 6.06 -8.24 13.86
C PHE A 263 6.75 -8.10 15.21
N SER A 264 7.14 -9.23 15.82
CA SER A 264 7.90 -9.22 17.07
C SER A 264 9.41 -9.06 16.82
N GLU A 265 10.17 -8.67 17.84
CA GLU A 265 11.64 -8.55 17.76
C GLU A 265 12.29 -9.86 17.30
N GLU A 266 11.76 -11.00 17.74
CA GLU A 266 12.23 -12.33 17.38
C GLU A 266 12.02 -12.62 15.89
N LEU A 267 10.86 -12.26 15.34
CA LEU A 267 10.59 -12.39 13.92
C LEU A 267 11.52 -11.49 13.11
N VAL A 268 11.70 -10.24 13.52
CA VAL A 268 12.62 -9.30 12.85
C VAL A 268 14.04 -9.88 12.82
N SER A 269 14.54 -10.36 13.97
CA SER A 269 15.84 -11.00 14.08
C SER A 269 15.98 -12.22 13.17
N TYR A 270 14.94 -13.07 13.09
CA TYR A 270 14.91 -14.21 12.19
C TYR A 270 14.98 -13.78 10.72
N LEU A 271 14.20 -12.78 10.30
CA LEU A 271 14.17 -12.32 8.90
C LEU A 271 15.50 -11.70 8.45
N ILE A 272 16.22 -11.01 9.35
CA ILE A 272 17.53 -10.41 9.06
C ILE A 272 18.63 -11.46 9.03
N THR A 273 18.71 -12.29 10.07
CA THR A 273 19.84 -13.21 10.26
C THR A 273 19.64 -14.54 9.53
N ASN A 274 18.40 -14.84 9.14
CA ASN A 274 17.96 -16.15 8.68
C ASN A 274 18.33 -17.27 9.67
N LYS A 275 18.31 -16.95 10.96
CA LYS A 275 18.63 -17.85 12.08
C LYS A 275 17.58 -17.66 13.17
N ILE A 276 17.17 -18.77 13.77
CA ILE A 276 16.21 -18.76 14.86
C ILE A 276 16.98 -18.60 16.17
N ASP A 277 16.51 -17.70 17.03
CA ASP A 277 17.05 -17.62 18.40
C ASP A 277 16.81 -18.97 19.11
N PRO A 278 17.85 -19.63 19.64
CA PRO A 278 17.70 -20.86 20.40
C PRO A 278 16.66 -20.78 21.53
N LYS A 279 16.39 -19.59 22.07
CA LYS A 279 15.36 -19.35 23.08
C LYS A 279 13.93 -19.58 22.58
N LEU A 280 13.70 -19.57 21.27
CA LEU A 280 12.40 -19.85 20.66
C LEU A 280 12.16 -21.35 20.45
N LYS A 281 13.22 -22.17 20.51
CA LYS A 281 13.15 -23.64 20.39
C LYS A 281 12.80 -24.30 21.73
N LEU A 282 11.75 -23.81 22.37
CA LEU A 282 11.27 -24.38 23.62
C LEU A 282 10.40 -25.60 23.34
N PRO A 283 10.46 -26.65 24.17
CA PRO A 283 9.53 -27.77 24.08
C PRO A 283 8.08 -27.30 24.11
N LEU A 284 7.23 -27.94 23.29
CA LEU A 284 5.82 -27.59 23.15
C LEU A 284 5.06 -27.41 24.48
N PRO A 285 5.28 -28.24 25.54
CA PRO A 285 4.62 -28.01 26.83
C PRO A 285 4.93 -26.65 27.47
N ILE A 286 6.15 -26.13 27.30
CA ILE A 286 6.54 -24.81 27.81
C ILE A 286 5.88 -23.72 26.98
N MET A 287 5.82 -23.90 25.66
CA MET A 287 5.12 -22.96 24.77
C MET A 287 3.62 -22.91 25.03
N ASN A 288 3.01 -24.04 25.43
CA ASN A 288 1.62 -24.05 25.85
C ASN A 288 1.38 -23.23 27.11
N ILE A 289 2.30 -23.26 28.08
CA ILE A 289 2.21 -22.42 29.29
C ILE A 289 2.35 -20.95 28.90
N ALA A 290 3.36 -20.60 28.10
CA ALA A 290 3.56 -19.23 27.64
C ALA A 290 2.35 -18.68 26.86
N GLY A 291 1.76 -19.49 25.98
CA GLY A 291 0.54 -19.12 25.25
C GLY A 291 -0.67 -18.90 26.15
N GLN A 292 -0.80 -19.68 27.23
CA GLN A 292 -1.83 -19.47 28.25
C GLN A 292 -1.59 -18.17 29.03
N ASP A 293 -0.34 -17.87 29.39
CA ASP A 293 0.01 -16.62 30.07
C ASP A 293 -0.32 -15.40 29.17
N TRP A 294 0.05 -15.43 27.89
CA TRP A 294 -0.30 -14.38 26.94
C TRP A 294 -1.82 -14.20 26.79
N LEU A 295 -2.57 -15.31 26.81
CA LEU A 295 -4.03 -15.25 26.74
C LEU A 295 -4.63 -14.63 28.02
N GLN A 296 -4.08 -14.95 29.19
CA GLN A 296 -4.51 -14.32 30.44
C GLN A 296 -4.20 -12.83 30.46
N ASP A 297 -3.04 -12.41 29.93
CA ASP A 297 -2.66 -11.02 29.82
C ASP A 297 -3.64 -10.25 28.90
N LEU A 298 -3.92 -10.79 27.70
CA LEU A 298 -4.93 -10.24 26.78
C LEU A 298 -6.28 -10.02 27.47
N LEU A 299 -6.77 -11.04 28.18
CA LEU A 299 -8.07 -10.98 28.87
C LEU A 299 -8.07 -9.97 30.03
N ARG A 300 -6.95 -9.85 30.74
CA ARG A 300 -6.80 -8.91 31.85
C ARG A 300 -6.77 -7.47 31.33
N GLU A 301 -5.96 -7.19 30.32
CA GLU A 301 -5.80 -5.86 29.72
C GLU A 301 -7.09 -5.34 29.07
N HIS A 302 -7.92 -6.24 28.56
CA HIS A 302 -9.18 -5.89 27.90
C HIS A 302 -10.44 -6.31 28.68
N SER A 303 -10.31 -6.50 29.99
CA SER A 303 -11.42 -6.89 30.86
C SER A 303 -12.54 -5.84 30.94
N GLU A 304 -12.20 -4.56 30.80
CA GLU A 304 -13.14 -3.43 30.81
C GLU A 304 -13.61 -3.01 29.40
N ASN A 305 -13.13 -3.68 28.34
CA ASN A 305 -13.53 -3.34 26.98
C ASN A 305 -14.94 -3.86 26.68
N ASP A 306 -15.89 -2.93 26.58
CA ASP A 306 -17.29 -3.24 26.21
C ASP A 306 -17.43 -3.80 24.78
N VAL A 307 -16.45 -3.56 23.91
CA VAL A 307 -16.52 -3.92 22.48
C VAL A 307 -15.20 -4.50 21.98
N TRP A 308 -15.25 -5.76 21.58
CA TRP A 308 -14.16 -6.43 20.87
C TRP A 308 -14.40 -6.36 19.35
N PRO A 309 -13.35 -6.27 18.52
CA PRO A 309 -13.51 -6.35 17.09
C PRO A 309 -13.90 -7.79 16.72
N ASP A 310 -15.10 -7.93 16.18
CA ASP A 310 -15.56 -9.19 15.62
C ASP A 310 -15.56 -9.10 14.10
N SER A 311 -14.75 -9.95 13.46
CA SER A 311 -14.58 -10.03 12.02
C SER A 311 -14.35 -11.50 11.67
N GLU A 312 -15.47 -12.17 11.38
CA GLU A 312 -15.50 -13.56 10.92
C GLU A 312 -15.00 -14.56 12.00
N GLY A 313 -15.18 -14.22 13.29
CA GLY A 313 -14.69 -15.02 14.42
C GLY A 313 -15.24 -16.44 14.50
N TYR A 314 -16.50 -16.67 14.07
CA TYR A 314 -17.04 -18.02 13.99
C TYR A 314 -16.28 -18.89 12.98
N GLU A 315 -16.03 -18.38 11.78
CA GLU A 315 -15.32 -19.12 10.73
C GLU A 315 -13.85 -19.35 11.11
N LEU A 316 -13.20 -18.37 11.75
CA LEU A 316 -11.84 -18.54 12.29
C LEU A 316 -11.75 -19.65 13.34
N SER A 317 -12.68 -19.67 14.30
CA SER A 317 -12.72 -20.72 15.34
C SER A 317 -12.96 -22.10 14.74
N LYS A 318 -13.90 -22.20 13.80
CA LYS A 318 -14.20 -23.43 13.08
C LYS A 318 -13.00 -23.90 12.24
N TRP A 319 -12.34 -22.99 11.54
CA TRP A 319 -11.12 -23.28 10.78
C TRP A 319 -10.03 -23.81 11.71
N TYR A 320 -9.80 -23.15 12.85
CA TYR A 320 -8.79 -23.58 13.82
C TYR A 320 -9.03 -25.01 14.33
N GLN A 321 -10.27 -25.31 14.73
CA GLN A 321 -10.66 -26.64 15.22
C GLN A 321 -10.51 -27.75 14.17
N ASN A 322 -10.80 -27.45 12.90
CA ASN A 322 -10.77 -28.45 11.83
C ASN A 322 -9.35 -28.77 11.34
N ASN A 323 -8.43 -27.80 11.41
CA ASN A 323 -7.14 -27.95 10.75
C ASN A 323 -6.10 -28.70 11.59
N SER A 324 -6.33 -28.97 12.88
CA SER A 324 -5.34 -29.65 13.77
C SER A 324 -3.94 -29.01 13.76
N LEU A 325 -3.84 -27.77 13.28
CA LEU A 325 -2.58 -27.02 13.17
C LEU A 325 -2.27 -26.25 14.46
N GLY A 326 -3.26 -26.05 15.33
CA GLY A 326 -3.07 -25.43 16.64
C GLY A 326 -2.17 -26.26 17.53
N GLN A 327 -0.94 -25.81 17.76
CA GLN A 327 -0.02 -26.49 18.66
C GLN A 327 -0.25 -26.10 20.14
N ILE A 328 -0.72 -24.87 20.36
CA ILE A 328 -1.11 -24.37 21.68
C ILE A 328 -2.61 -24.60 21.88
N ASP A 329 -2.98 -25.16 23.02
CA ASP A 329 -4.39 -25.25 23.42
C ASP A 329 -4.90 -23.86 23.82
N ILE A 330 -5.31 -23.05 22.84
CA ILE A 330 -5.99 -21.77 23.05
C ILE A 330 -7.48 -21.96 22.83
N ASN A 331 -8.28 -21.60 23.82
CA ASN A 331 -9.73 -21.61 23.71
C ASN A 331 -10.27 -20.24 24.11
N SER A 332 -11.09 -19.67 23.23
CA SER A 332 -11.91 -18.52 23.53
C SER A 332 -12.90 -18.82 24.67
N LEU A 333 -12.97 -17.96 25.67
CA LEU A 333 -14.01 -18.05 26.72
C LEU A 333 -15.38 -17.68 26.14
N HIS A 334 -15.40 -16.74 25.21
CA HIS A 334 -16.62 -16.25 24.57
C HIS A 334 -16.44 -16.06 23.06
N ASN A 335 -17.50 -16.33 22.29
CA ASN A 335 -17.48 -16.27 20.82
C ASN A 335 -17.04 -14.91 20.26
N PHE A 336 -17.33 -13.80 20.96
CA PHE A 336 -16.94 -12.46 20.53
C PHE A 336 -15.42 -12.23 20.55
N GLN A 337 -14.66 -13.08 21.25
CA GLN A 337 -13.20 -13.01 21.34
C GLN A 337 -12.52 -13.78 20.20
N ASN A 338 -13.26 -14.64 19.49
CA ASN A 338 -12.70 -15.59 18.51
C ASN A 338 -11.86 -14.90 17.44
N SER A 339 -12.34 -13.75 16.95
CA SER A 339 -11.63 -12.98 15.92
C SER A 339 -10.21 -12.60 16.39
N VAL A 340 -10.07 -12.08 17.62
CA VAL A 340 -8.77 -11.68 18.18
C VAL A 340 -7.90 -12.89 18.50
N ILE A 341 -8.49 -13.96 19.04
CA ILE A 341 -7.74 -15.14 19.49
C ILE A 341 -7.16 -15.95 18.32
N TYR A 342 -7.96 -16.20 17.28
CA TYR A 342 -7.59 -17.14 16.23
C TYR A 342 -6.96 -16.47 15.00
N LEU A 343 -7.15 -15.16 14.80
CA LEU A 343 -6.60 -14.48 13.61
C LEU A 343 -5.07 -14.58 13.48
N PRO A 344 -4.25 -14.38 14.53
CA PRO A 344 -2.80 -14.48 14.40
C PRO A 344 -2.36 -15.85 13.90
N VAL A 345 -3.02 -16.91 14.37
CA VAL A 345 -2.73 -18.30 13.95
C VAL A 345 -3.10 -18.51 12.49
N PHE A 346 -4.28 -18.04 12.08
CA PHE A 346 -4.73 -18.16 10.69
C PHE A 346 -3.79 -17.42 9.74
N LEU A 347 -3.40 -16.18 10.05
CA LEU A 347 -2.50 -15.41 9.19
C LEU A 347 -1.09 -16.03 9.12
N ALA A 348 -0.60 -16.63 10.21
CA ALA A 348 0.64 -17.41 10.19
C ALA A 348 0.54 -18.64 9.27
N ALA A 349 -0.60 -19.33 9.24
CA ALA A 349 -0.84 -20.43 8.30
C ALA A 349 -0.90 -19.93 6.85
N VAL A 350 -1.49 -18.75 6.61
CA VAL A 350 -1.54 -18.14 5.27
C VAL A 350 -0.13 -17.75 4.80
N SER A 351 0.68 -17.09 5.63
CA SER A 351 2.03 -16.67 5.24
C SER A 351 2.97 -17.84 4.99
N THR A 352 2.73 -18.99 5.61
CA THR A 352 3.49 -20.24 5.40
C THR A 352 2.87 -21.17 4.33
N GLY A 353 1.80 -20.74 3.66
CA GLY A 353 1.13 -21.51 2.60
C GLY A 353 0.36 -22.75 3.09
N LYS A 354 0.13 -22.87 4.40
CA LYS A 354 -0.71 -23.93 5.01
C LYS A 354 -2.21 -23.62 4.90
N ALA A 355 -2.58 -22.37 4.61
CA ALA A 355 -3.94 -21.91 4.36
C ALA A 355 -3.98 -20.86 3.25
N ASN A 356 -5.15 -20.57 2.70
CA ASN A 356 -5.35 -19.43 1.81
C ASN A 356 -6.19 -18.37 2.52
N LEU A 357 -5.87 -17.09 2.29
CA LEU A 357 -6.67 -15.98 2.83
C LEU A 357 -8.16 -16.10 2.42
N SER A 358 -8.39 -16.59 1.19
CA SER A 358 -9.71 -16.84 0.60
C SER A 358 -10.53 -17.94 1.27
N ASP A 359 -9.93 -18.71 2.18
CA ASP A 359 -10.66 -19.74 2.92
C ASP A 359 -11.70 -19.12 3.88
N ILE A 360 -11.48 -17.86 4.30
CA ILE A 360 -12.37 -17.13 5.23
C ILE A 360 -12.71 -15.73 4.71
N TYR A 361 -11.74 -15.02 4.11
CA TYR A 361 -11.89 -13.61 3.76
C TYR A 361 -11.88 -13.40 2.24
N ASP A 362 -12.71 -12.47 1.76
CA ASP A 362 -12.60 -12.01 0.37
C ASP A 362 -11.36 -11.13 0.15
N SER A 363 -11.02 -10.88 -1.11
CA SER A 363 -9.89 -10.01 -1.47
C SER A 363 -10.24 -8.51 -1.41
N SER A 364 -11.32 -8.12 -0.72
CA SER A 364 -11.76 -6.72 -0.67
C SER A 364 -10.90 -5.89 0.28
N SER A 365 -10.77 -4.60 -0.02
CA SER A 365 -10.12 -3.63 0.89
C SER A 365 -10.84 -3.53 2.24
N ASN A 366 -12.15 -3.84 2.28
CA ASN A 366 -12.93 -3.85 3.51
C ASN A 366 -12.58 -5.03 4.41
N ALA A 367 -12.38 -6.23 3.84
CA ALA A 367 -11.88 -7.38 4.60
C ALA A 367 -10.49 -7.07 5.19
N ILE A 368 -9.57 -6.52 4.40
CA ILE A 368 -8.25 -6.14 4.90
C ILE A 368 -8.32 -5.08 6.01
N PHE A 369 -9.21 -4.09 5.89
CA PHE A 369 -9.43 -3.10 6.94
C PHE A 369 -9.90 -3.75 8.26
N LYS A 370 -10.84 -4.69 8.19
CA LYS A 370 -11.30 -5.46 9.36
C LYS A 370 -10.16 -6.27 9.99
N LEU A 371 -9.37 -6.95 9.16
CA LEU A 371 -8.20 -7.72 9.59
C LEU A 371 -7.17 -6.85 10.33
N LYS A 372 -6.85 -5.67 9.78
CA LYS A 372 -5.98 -4.69 10.46
C LYS A 372 -6.57 -4.27 11.81
N LYS A 373 -7.88 -4.01 11.88
CA LYS A 373 -8.54 -3.62 13.14
C LYS A 373 -8.43 -4.70 14.21
N VAL A 374 -8.55 -5.98 13.85
CA VAL A 374 -8.38 -7.10 14.80
C VAL A 374 -6.91 -7.23 15.21
N ARG A 375 -5.97 -7.15 14.25
CA ARG A 375 -4.53 -7.16 14.52
C ARG A 375 -4.09 -6.05 15.48
N ASP A 376 -4.60 -4.84 15.26
CA ASP A 376 -4.21 -3.64 16.01
C ASP A 376 -4.94 -3.52 17.37
N PHE A 377 -5.85 -4.45 17.69
CA PHE A 377 -6.58 -4.46 18.97
C PHE A 377 -5.67 -4.73 20.15
N ASP A 378 -4.86 -5.78 20.04
CA ASP A 378 -3.79 -6.11 20.98
C ASP A 378 -2.54 -6.52 20.18
N PRO A 379 -1.60 -5.57 19.96
CA PRO A 379 -0.39 -5.84 19.20
C PRO A 379 0.53 -6.89 19.84
N ASN A 380 0.53 -7.00 21.18
CA ASN A 380 1.42 -7.91 21.91
C ASN A 380 0.96 -9.35 21.76
N TRP A 381 -0.33 -9.60 22.00
CA TRP A 381 -0.99 -10.88 21.75
C TRP A 381 -0.82 -11.29 20.29
N PHE A 382 -1.13 -10.37 19.37
CA PHE A 382 -1.03 -10.65 17.94
C PHE A 382 0.39 -11.04 17.55
N ALA A 383 1.40 -10.24 17.90
CA ALA A 383 2.78 -10.46 17.50
C ALA A 383 3.35 -11.77 18.07
N SER A 384 3.03 -12.08 19.34
CA SER A 384 3.49 -13.30 20.02
C SER A 384 2.90 -14.55 19.35
N MET A 385 1.58 -14.56 19.16
CA MET A 385 0.87 -15.71 18.59
C MET A 385 1.17 -15.92 17.10
N TYR A 386 1.26 -14.83 16.33
CA TYR A 386 1.64 -14.87 14.92
C TYR A 386 3.06 -15.41 14.75
N THR A 387 4.04 -14.86 15.49
CA THR A 387 5.44 -15.27 15.39
C THR A 387 5.64 -16.73 15.78
N PHE A 388 5.05 -17.16 16.90
CA PHE A 388 5.15 -18.55 17.34
C PHE A 388 4.61 -19.53 16.30
N HIS A 389 3.37 -19.32 15.82
CA HIS A 389 2.75 -20.22 14.85
C HIS A 389 3.44 -20.17 13.49
N LEU A 390 3.94 -19.01 13.06
CA LEU A 390 4.69 -18.86 11.82
C LEU A 390 5.95 -19.73 11.86
N LEU A 391 6.77 -19.59 12.92
CA LEU A 391 7.99 -20.38 13.07
C LEU A 391 7.68 -21.88 13.17
N THR A 392 6.59 -22.23 13.85
CA THR A 392 6.13 -23.62 13.99
C THR A 392 5.70 -24.20 12.63
N PHE A 393 4.89 -23.49 11.86
CA PHE A 393 4.39 -23.93 10.55
C PHE A 393 5.46 -23.98 9.46
N SER A 394 6.49 -23.15 9.61
CA SER A 394 7.72 -23.21 8.81
C SER A 394 8.68 -24.33 9.24
N GLU A 395 8.32 -25.17 10.22
CA GLU A 395 9.15 -26.28 10.74
C GLU A 395 10.52 -25.81 11.28
N LEU A 396 10.55 -24.58 11.81
CA LEU A 396 11.75 -23.95 12.35
C LEU A 396 11.93 -24.26 13.85
N ILE A 397 10.82 -24.38 14.57
CA ILE A 397 10.76 -24.70 16.01
C ILE A 397 9.83 -25.88 16.30
#